data_AF-A0A8M1G343-F1
#
_entry.id   AF-A0A8M1G343-F1
#
_cell.length_a   1.000
_cell.length_b   1.000
_cell.length_c   1.000
_cell.angle_alpha   90.00
_cell.angle_beta   90.00
_cell.angle_gamma   90.00
#
_symmetry.space_group_name_H-M   'P 1'
#
loop_
_entity.id
_entity.type
_entity.pdbx_description
1 polymer ?
#
loop_
_entity_poly.entity_id
_entity_poly.type
_entity_poly.pdbx_seq_one_letter_code
_entity_poly.pdbx_strand_id
1 'polypeptide(L)'
;MMMGLGGGMDFDSKKAYRDVAWLGDCDQGCLALADLLGWKKELEDLVRKEHANIDAQAGSGSPNPNTCASPRKSPPPAKEEARSTEGEKPQ
;
A
#
# COMPACT_ATOMS: atom_id res chain seq x y z
N MET A 1 18.11 -30.79 8.31
CA MET A 1 17.96 -29.38 7.90
C MET A 1 16.51 -29.14 7.52
N MET A 2 15.80 -28.28 8.26
CA MET A 2 14.40 -27.94 8.02
C MET A 2 14.37 -26.79 6.98
N MET A 3 14.26 -27.12 5.69
CA MET A 3 14.05 -26.10 4.65
C MET A 3 12.63 -25.55 4.78
N GLY A 4 12.45 -24.33 5.31
CA GLY A 4 11.13 -23.68 5.29
C GLY A 4 10.89 -22.54 6.28
N LEU A 5 11.63 -22.44 7.39
CA LEU A 5 11.48 -21.33 8.34
C LEU A 5 12.51 -20.22 8.05
N GLY A 6 12.16 -19.27 7.18
CA GLY A 6 13.03 -18.12 6.88
C GLY A 6 12.68 -17.29 5.65
N GLY A 7 11.50 -17.49 5.04
CA GLY A 7 11.08 -16.78 3.82
C GLY A 7 10.35 -15.45 4.05
N GLY A 8 10.34 -14.92 5.27
CA GLY A 8 9.69 -13.63 5.59
C GLY A 8 10.52 -12.44 5.13
N MET A 9 9.95 -11.24 5.29
CA MET A 9 10.66 -9.98 5.04
C MET A 9 11.60 -9.64 6.21
N ASP A 10 12.76 -9.09 5.91
CA ASP A 10 13.73 -8.59 6.88
C ASP A 10 14.05 -7.12 6.63
N PHE A 11 13.38 -6.23 7.38
CA PHE A 11 13.52 -4.78 7.25
C PHE A 11 14.57 -4.20 8.21
N ASP A 12 14.63 -4.71 9.45
CA ASP A 12 15.33 -4.04 10.55
C ASP A 12 16.47 -4.87 11.17
N SER A 13 16.65 -6.14 10.78
CA SER A 13 17.74 -6.93 11.35
C SER A 13 19.10 -6.45 10.84
N LYS A 14 20.17 -6.79 11.56
CA LYS A 14 21.55 -6.52 11.11
C LYS A 14 21.92 -7.24 9.80
N LYS A 15 21.11 -8.20 9.36
CA LYS A 15 21.28 -8.94 8.10
C LYS A 15 20.39 -8.41 6.98
N ALA A 16 19.53 -7.42 7.22
CA ALA A 16 18.68 -6.81 6.22
C ALA A 16 19.53 -6.22 5.09
N TYR A 17 19.20 -6.57 3.84
CA TYR A 17 19.96 -6.13 2.68
C TYR A 17 19.12 -5.81 1.44
N ARG A 18 17.82 -6.13 1.43
CA ARG A 18 16.97 -6.02 0.23
C ARG A 18 15.53 -5.58 0.48
N ASP A 19 14.97 -5.88 1.65
CA ASP A 19 13.56 -5.62 1.89
C ASP A 19 13.41 -4.21 2.46
N VAL A 20 12.49 -3.42 1.89
CA VAL A 20 12.21 -2.04 2.32
C VAL A 20 10.72 -1.92 2.58
N ALA A 21 10.35 -1.38 3.73
CA ALA A 21 8.98 -1.05 4.08
C ALA A 21 8.78 0.47 4.06
N TRP A 22 7.88 0.95 3.20
CA TRP A 22 7.37 2.31 3.27
C TRP A 22 5.98 2.26 3.92
N LEU A 23 5.85 2.84 5.11
CA LEU A 23 4.62 2.76 5.91
C LEU A 23 3.78 4.02 5.70
N GLY A 24 2.60 3.85 5.11
CA GLY A 24 1.63 4.91 4.86
C GLY A 24 0.55 4.47 3.87
N ASP A 25 -0.23 5.42 3.37
CA ASP A 25 -1.24 5.14 2.34
C ASP A 25 -0.58 4.67 1.04
N CYS A 26 -1.11 3.60 0.45
CA CYS A 26 -0.58 3.04 -0.80
C CYS A 26 -0.47 4.10 -1.91
N ASP A 27 -1.50 4.95 -2.06
CA ASP A 27 -1.53 6.00 -3.08
C ASP A 27 -0.37 7.00 -2.89
N GLN A 28 -0.09 7.38 -1.64
CA GLN A 28 1.01 8.29 -1.32
C GLN A 28 2.37 7.62 -1.55
N GLY A 29 2.51 6.35 -1.18
CA GLY A 29 3.73 5.58 -1.44
C GLY A 29 4.03 5.43 -2.93
N CYS A 30 3.00 5.12 -3.74
CA CYS A 30 3.13 5.05 -5.20
C CYS A 30 3.46 6.40 -5.82
N LEU A 31 2.82 7.50 -5.38
CA LEU A 31 3.13 8.84 -5.87
C LEU A 31 4.54 9.29 -5.48
N ALA A 32 4.99 9.01 -4.26
CA ALA A 32 6.34 9.30 -3.81
C ALA A 32 7.39 8.53 -4.62
N LEU A 33 7.16 7.23 -4.86
CA LEU A 33 8.02 6.41 -5.72
C LEU A 33 8.03 6.94 -7.16
N ALA A 34 6.87 7.31 -7.71
CA ALA A 34 6.76 7.87 -9.05
C ALA A 34 7.50 9.21 -9.18
N ASP A 35 7.54 10.03 -8.13
CA ASP A 35 8.31 11.29 -8.11
C ASP A 35 9.81 11.03 -8.25
N LEU A 36 10.34 10.08 -7.47
CA LEU A 36 11.75 9.67 -7.52
C LEU A 36 12.16 9.10 -8.89
N LEU A 37 11.22 8.48 -9.61
CA LEU A 37 11.41 7.95 -10.96
C LEU A 37 11.17 8.99 -12.06
N GLY A 38 10.66 10.17 -11.73
CA GLY A 38 10.26 11.20 -12.70
C GLY A 38 8.94 10.92 -13.43
N TRP A 39 8.12 10.00 -12.94
CA TRP A 39 6.84 9.56 -13.54
C TRP A 39 5.61 10.22 -12.93
N LYS A 40 5.77 11.00 -11.85
CA LYS A 40 4.64 11.54 -11.08
C LYS A 40 3.59 12.27 -11.93
N LYS A 41 4.03 13.20 -12.78
CA LYS A 41 3.10 13.96 -13.64
C LYS A 41 2.33 13.05 -14.59
N GLU A 42 3.02 12.10 -15.21
CA GLU A 42 2.40 11.12 -16.12
C GLU A 42 1.37 10.26 -15.39
N LEU A 43 1.69 9.80 -14.18
CA LEU A 43 0.78 9.01 -13.34
C LEU A 43 -0.44 9.82 -12.91
N GLU A 44 -0.28 11.08 -12.49
CA GLU A 44 -1.39 11.95 -12.11
C GLU A 44 -2.30 12.27 -13.29
N ASP A 45 -1.73 12.53 -14.47
CA ASP A 45 -2.49 12.80 -15.69
C ASP A 45 -3.28 11.55 -16.14
N LEU A 46 -2.68 10.36 -16.03
CA LEU A 46 -3.35 9.08 -16.30
C LEU A 46 -4.54 8.86 -15.35
N VAL A 47 -4.33 8.99 -14.05
CA VAL A 47 -5.39 8.77 -13.04
C VAL A 47 -6.55 9.76 -13.25
N ARG A 48 -6.25 11.05 -13.48
CA ARG A 48 -7.28 12.06 -13.76
C ARG A 48 -8.09 11.72 -15.01
N LYS A 49 -7.42 11.33 -16.10
CA LYS A 49 -8.07 10.97 -17.35
C LYS A 49 -8.99 9.76 -17.18
N GLU A 50 -8.50 8.69 -16.56
CA GLU A 50 -9.27 7.45 -16.44
C GLU A 50 -10.42 7.56 -15.44
N HIS A 51 -10.27 8.31 -14.34
CA HIS A 51 -11.41 8.62 -13.47
C HIS A 51 -12.48 9.42 -14.21
N ALA A 52 -12.10 10.43 -14.99
CA ALA A 52 -13.06 11.18 -15.81
C ALA A 52 -13.78 10.28 -16.83
N ASN A 53 -13.08 9.30 -17.43
CA ASN A 53 -13.68 8.32 -18.35
C ASN A 53 -14.71 7.43 -17.63
N ILE A 54 -14.39 6.95 -16.43
CA ILE A 54 -15.29 6.12 -15.62
C ILE A 54 -16.52 6.92 -15.20
N ASP A 55 -16.34 8.15 -14.73
CA ASP A 55 -17.43 9.03 -14.31
C ASP A 55 -18.37 9.37 -15.48
N ALA A 56 -17.81 9.63 -16.66
CA ALA A 56 -18.59 9.85 -17.88
C ALA A 56 -19.42 8.62 -18.28
N GLN A 57 -18.86 7.41 -18.12
CA GLN A 57 -19.58 6.16 -18.39
C GLN A 57 -20.64 5.85 -17.33
N ALA A 58 -20.37 6.13 -16.05
CA ALA A 58 -21.31 5.92 -14.94
C ALA A 58 -22.57 6.80 -15.08
N GLY A 59 -22.43 8.01 -15.63
CA GLY A 59 -23.57 8.87 -15.97
C GLY A 59 -24.44 8.39 -17.14
N SER A 60 -23.98 7.40 -17.92
CA SER A 60 -24.63 6.96 -19.16
C SER A 60 -25.54 5.72 -19.03
N GLY A 61 -25.77 5.23 -17.80
CA GLY A 61 -26.93 4.41 -17.46
C GLY A 61 -27.10 3.12 -18.27
N SER A 62 -26.26 2.12 -18.02
CA SER A 62 -26.65 0.72 -18.18
C SER A 62 -26.23 -0.02 -16.91
N PRO A 63 -27.17 -0.61 -16.13
CA PRO A 63 -26.81 -1.34 -14.93
C PRO A 63 -26.03 -2.59 -15.35
N ASN A 64 -24.77 -2.70 -14.91
CA ASN A 64 -24.03 -3.94 -15.05
C ASN A 64 -24.60 -4.95 -14.02
N PRO A 65 -25.11 -6.12 -14.41
CA PRO A 65 -25.66 -7.10 -13.47
C PRO A 65 -24.62 -7.70 -12.51
N ASN A 66 -23.32 -7.39 -12.67
CA ASN A 66 -22.23 -7.89 -11.82
C ASN A 66 -21.72 -6.89 -10.78
N THR A 67 -22.47 -5.84 -10.40
CA THR A 67 -22.04 -4.97 -9.29
C THR A 67 -22.13 -5.69 -7.95
N CYS A 68 -21.09 -6.45 -7.59
CA CYS A 68 -20.87 -6.85 -6.21
C CYS A 68 -20.42 -5.59 -5.46
N ALA A 69 -21.38 -4.88 -4.86
CA ALA A 69 -21.10 -3.76 -3.98
C ALA A 69 -20.31 -4.27 -2.77
N SER A 70 -18.98 -4.26 -2.87
CA SER A 70 -18.11 -4.46 -1.72
C SER A 70 -18.31 -3.27 -0.80
N PRO A 71 -18.75 -3.46 0.46
CA PRO A 71 -18.80 -2.37 1.42
C PRO A 71 -17.37 -1.86 1.64
N ARG A 72 -17.08 -0.63 1.21
CA ARG A 72 -15.90 0.11 1.71
C ARG A 72 -16.15 0.46 3.17
N LYS A 73 -16.05 -0.53 4.06
CA LYS A 73 -15.79 -0.27 5.47
C LYS A 73 -14.28 -0.30 5.64
N SER A 74 -13.68 0.86 5.52
CA SER A 74 -12.33 1.10 6.02
C SER A 74 -12.27 0.58 7.45
N PRO A 75 -11.33 -0.29 7.82
CA PRO A 75 -11.09 -0.57 9.24
C PRO A 75 -10.71 0.74 9.94
N PRO A 76 -11.14 0.97 11.19
CA PRO A 76 -10.79 2.17 11.93
C PRO A 76 -9.27 2.29 12.09
N PRO A 77 -8.72 3.52 12.23
CA PRO A 77 -7.30 3.72 12.43
C PRO A 77 -6.86 2.94 13.67
N ALA A 78 -5.88 2.05 13.49
CA ALA A 78 -5.25 1.37 14.60
C ALA A 78 -4.67 2.45 15.54
N LYS A 79 -5.07 2.37 16.81
CA LYS A 79 -4.61 3.28 17.84
C LYS A 79 -3.09 3.17 17.98
N GLU A 80 -2.44 4.32 17.92
CA GLU A 80 -1.09 4.55 18.39
C GLU A 80 -1.09 4.48 19.92
N GLU A 81 -0.61 3.36 20.49
CA GLU A 81 -0.09 3.17 21.87
C GLU A 81 0.49 1.72 21.91
N ALA A 82 1.61 1.37 22.52
CA ALA A 82 2.62 2.09 23.28
C ALA A 82 3.91 1.24 23.30
N ARG A 83 5.05 1.94 23.31
CA ARG A 83 6.24 1.68 24.14
C ARG A 83 6.22 0.40 25.02
N SER A 84 7.18 -0.49 24.78
CA SER A 84 7.85 -1.23 25.86
C SER A 84 9.36 -1.27 25.61
N THR A 85 10.08 -0.60 26.50
CA THR A 85 11.50 -0.77 26.74
C THR A 85 11.71 -1.98 27.64
N GLU A 86 12.44 -2.99 27.17
CA GLU A 86 13.21 -3.98 27.94
C GLU A 86 14.21 -4.54 26.90
N GLY A 87 15.53 -4.41 26.98
CA GLY A 87 16.38 -4.51 28.16
C GLY A 87 17.02 -5.90 28.19
N GLU A 88 18.22 -6.03 27.59
CA GLU A 88 19.29 -7.00 27.93
C GLU A 88 19.01 -8.52 27.66
N LYS A 89 19.86 -9.41 27.11
CA LYS A 89 21.18 -9.49 26.41
C LYS A 89 21.36 -11.01 26.03
N PRO A 90 22.56 -11.54 25.72
CA PRO A 90 22.82 -12.36 24.53
C PRO A 90 22.88 -13.88 24.80
N GLN A 91 22.62 -14.69 23.77
CA GLN A 91 23.29 -15.98 23.57
C GLN A 91 23.56 -16.17 22.08
#